data_AF-A0A961EC53-F1
#
_entry.id   AF-A0A961EC53-F1
#
_cell.length_a   1.000
_cell.length_b   1.000
_cell.length_c   1.000
_cell.angle_alpha   90.00
_cell.angle_beta   90.00
_cell.angle_gamma   90.00
#
_symmetry.space_group_name_H-M   'P 1'
#
loop_
_entity.id
_entity.type
_entity.pdbx_description
1 polymer ?
#
loop_
_entity_poly.entity_id
_entity_poly.type
_entity_poly.pdbx_seq_one_letter_code
_entity_poly.pdbx_strand_id
1 'polypeptide(L)'
;MTATELVKRIRNVQIRFNPPNELIYREIEKYNESGLHEALYNCIAHQDYRKHSRIIVIEYVDRVEFISVGEFYELHADPGPR
;
A
#
# COMPACT_ATOMS: atom_id res chain seq x y z
N MET A 1 -6.71 -17.39 -1.63
CA MET A 1 -5.77 -16.33 -1.26
C MET A 1 -6.58 -15.12 -0.85
N THR A 2 -6.49 -14.71 0.41
CA THR A 2 -7.12 -13.51 0.94
C THR A 2 -6.19 -12.29 0.83
N ALA A 3 -6.72 -11.08 1.03
CA ALA A 3 -5.91 -9.85 1.05
C ALA A 3 -4.79 -9.92 2.10
N THR A 4 -5.11 -10.39 3.31
CA THR A 4 -4.12 -10.58 4.39
C THR A 4 -3.05 -11.62 4.04
N GLU A 5 -3.42 -12.71 3.38
CA GLU A 5 -2.45 -13.71 2.91
C GLU A 5 -1.51 -13.16 1.83
N LEU A 6 -1.99 -12.21 1.01
CA LEU A 6 -1.16 -11.54 0.00
C LEU A 6 -0.17 -10.57 0.66
N VAL A 7 -0.61 -9.75 1.61
CA VAL A 7 0.27 -8.81 2.33
C VAL A 7 1.41 -9.57 3.03
N LYS A 8 1.12 -10.72 3.65
CA LYS A 8 2.13 -11.60 4.28
C LYS A 8 3.17 -12.18 3.32
N ARG A 9 2.92 -12.14 2.01
CA ARG A 9 3.88 -12.59 0.98
C ARG A 9 4.84 -11.48 0.53
N ILE A 10 4.58 -10.22 0.89
CA ILE A 10 5.46 -9.09 0.62
C ILE A 10 6.61 -9.13 1.65
N ARG A 11 7.87 -9.00 1.21
CA ARG A 11 9.03 -9.04 2.11
C ARG A 11 9.16 -7.70 2.84
N ASN A 12 8.62 -7.65 4.04
CA ASN A 12 8.86 -6.58 5.00
C ASN A 12 10.12 -6.87 5.82
N VAL A 13 11.27 -6.40 5.36
CA VAL A 13 12.56 -6.58 6.05
C VAL A 13 12.81 -5.48 7.08
N GLN A 14 13.48 -5.82 8.17
CA GLN A 14 14.01 -4.84 9.12
C GLN A 14 15.20 -4.10 8.48
N ILE A 15 15.09 -2.77 8.36
CA ILE A 15 16.12 -1.88 7.86
C ILE A 15 16.84 -1.27 9.05
N ARG A 16 18.18 -1.37 9.04
CA ARG A 16 19.05 -0.68 9.98
C ARG A 16 19.58 0.60 9.36
N PHE A 17 19.46 1.71 10.08
CA PHE A 17 20.07 2.96 9.67
C PHE A 17 20.69 3.70 10.86
N ASN A 18 21.65 4.58 10.56
CA ASN A 18 22.29 5.43 11.56
C ASN A 18 21.88 6.90 11.32
N PRO A 19 21.02 7.48 12.17
CA PRO A 19 20.65 8.88 12.06
C PRO A 19 21.87 9.81 12.28
N PRO A 20 21.92 10.98 11.64
CA PRO A 20 22.91 11.99 11.98
C PRO A 20 22.77 12.38 13.46
N ASN A 21 23.89 12.40 14.19
CA ASN A 21 24.00 12.71 15.62
C ASN A 21 23.53 11.63 16.60
N GLU A 22 23.33 10.39 16.15
CA GLU A 22 23.14 9.24 17.05
C GLU A 22 24.31 8.25 16.95
N LEU A 23 24.66 7.65 18.08
CA LEU A 23 25.71 6.63 18.19
C LEU A 23 25.15 5.20 18.07
N ILE A 24 23.82 5.07 17.99
CA ILE A 24 23.11 3.80 18.05
C ILE A 24 22.32 3.62 16.76
N TYR A 25 22.47 2.44 16.15
CA TYR A 25 21.66 2.05 14.99
C TYR A 25 20.20 1.90 15.37
N ARG A 26 19.30 2.42 14.54
CA ARG A 26 17.86 2.17 14.66
C ARG A 26 17.41 1.10 13.68
N GLU A 27 16.49 0.25 14.13
CA GLU A 27 15.79 -0.71 13.29
C GLU A 27 14.38 -0.20 13.00
N ILE A 28 13.99 -0.18 11.72
CA ILE A 28 12.63 0.11 11.28
C ILE A 28 12.17 -0.96 10.30
N GLU A 29 10.87 -1.20 10.23
CA GLU A 29 10.30 -2.00 9.16
C GLU A 29 10.37 -1.27 7.82
N LYS A 30 10.67 -1.98 6.74
CA LYS A 30 10.63 -1.42 5.38
C LYS A 30 9.26 -0.85 5.03
N TYR A 31 8.20 -1.52 5.48
CA TYR A 31 6.82 -1.08 5.31
C TYR A 31 6.05 -1.22 6.61
N ASN A 32 5.16 -0.27 6.91
CA ASN A 32 4.15 -0.48 7.93
C ASN A 32 3.06 -1.41 7.36
N GLU A 33 2.74 -2.51 8.06
CA GLU A 33 1.71 -3.47 7.66
C GLU A 33 0.37 -2.77 7.37
N SER A 34 -0.04 -1.80 8.18
CA SER A 34 -1.28 -1.04 7.96
C SER A 34 -1.30 -0.30 6.62
N GLY A 35 -0.15 0.23 6.18
CA GLY A 35 -0.03 0.91 4.89
C GLY A 35 -0.15 -0.05 3.70
N LEU A 36 0.39 -1.28 3.82
CA LEU A 36 0.23 -2.32 2.80
C LEU A 36 -1.23 -2.76 2.69
N HIS A 37 -1.90 -2.91 3.83
CA HIS A 37 -3.33 -3.22 3.88
C HIS A 37 -4.17 -2.11 3.24
N GLU A 38 -3.93 -0.86 3.60
CA GLU A 38 -4.65 0.29 3.05
C GLU A 38 -4.48 0.39 1.53
N ALA A 39 -3.25 0.28 1.01
CA ALA A 39 -3.00 0.32 -0.43
C ALA A 39 -3.75 -0.80 -1.17
N LEU A 40 -3.73 -2.02 -0.64
CA LEU A 40 -4.44 -3.16 -1.24
C LEU A 40 -5.96 -3.00 -1.16
N TYR A 41 -6.49 -2.50 -0.03
CA TYR A 41 -7.91 -2.24 0.13
C TYR A 41 -8.40 -1.13 -0.78
N ASN A 42 -7.61 -0.09 -1.01
CA ASN A 42 -7.92 0.95 -1.99
C ASN A 42 -8.03 0.36 -3.40
N CYS A 43 -7.10 -0.53 -3.79
CA CYS A 43 -7.20 -1.23 -5.08
C CYS A 43 -8.48 -2.08 -5.19
N ILE A 44 -8.86 -2.80 -4.13
CA ILE A 44 -10.09 -3.62 -4.11
C ILE A 44 -11.35 -2.74 -4.15
N ALA A 45 -11.37 -1.65 -3.39
CA ALA A 45 -12.53 -0.77 -3.30
C ALA A 45 -12.78 -0.01 -4.60
N HIS A 46 -11.72 0.38 -5.32
CA HIS A 46 -11.82 1.25 -6.50
C HIS A 46 -11.59 0.54 -7.84
N GLN A 47 -11.45 -0.78 -7.87
CA GLN A 47 -11.36 -1.56 -9.11
C GLN A 47 -12.65 -1.40 -9.95
N ASP A 48 -12.50 -1.15 -11.25
CA ASP A 48 -13.58 -1.27 -12.23
C ASP A 48 -13.76 -2.75 -12.60
N TYR A 49 -14.61 -3.43 -11.83
CA TYR A 49 -14.90 -4.85 -12.00
C TYR A 49 -15.53 -5.22 -13.35
N ARG A 50 -16.07 -4.25 -14.11
CA ARG A 50 -16.62 -4.49 -15.46
C ARG A 50 -15.54 -4.77 -16.49
N LYS A 51 -14.30 -4.35 -16.23
CA LYS A 51 -13.16 -4.54 -17.13
C LYS A 51 -12.50 -5.92 -17.00
N HIS A 52 -12.98 -6.77 -16.09
CA HIS A 52 -12.44 -8.12 -15.82
C HIS A 52 -10.91 -8.14 -15.60
N SER A 53 -10.35 -7.04 -15.09
CA SER A 53 -8.92 -6.89 -14.82
C SER A 53 -8.56 -7.47 -13.45
N ARG A 54 -7.26 -7.75 -13.26
CA ARG A 54 -6.71 -8.18 -11.97
C ARG A 54 -6.00 -7.03 -11.29
N ILE A 55 -5.96 -7.06 -9.97
CA ILE A 55 -5.03 -6.25 -9.18
C ILE A 55 -3.66 -6.91 -9.29
N ILE A 56 -2.64 -6.11 -9.61
CA ILE A 56 -1.25 -6.54 -9.76
C ILE A 56 -0.45 -5.94 -8.61
N VAL A 57 0.37 -6.78 -7.96
CA VAL A 57 1.30 -6.35 -6.90
C VAL A 57 2.71 -6.71 -7.36
N ILE A 58 3.59 -5.72 -7.43
CA ILE A 58 4.97 -5.89 -7.87
C ILE A 58 5.91 -5.42 -6.75
N GLU A 59 6.77 -6.32 -6.29
CA GLU A 59 7.80 -6.00 -5.30
C GLU A 59 9.12 -5.66 -6.01
N TYR A 60 9.65 -4.48 -5.71
CA TYR A 60 10.99 -4.04 -6.06
C TYR A 60 11.89 -3.97 -4.82
N VAL A 61 13.18 -3.77 -5.05
CA VAL A 61 14.18 -3.68 -3.98
C VAL A 61 13.88 -2.52 -3.03
N ASP A 62 13.39 -1.41 -3.55
CA ASP A 62 13.15 -0.14 -2.85
C ASP A 62 11.67 0.12 -2.54
N ARG A 63 10.74 -0.48 -3.30
CA ARG A 63 9.29 -0.19 -3.20
C ARG A 63 8.40 -1.38 -3.53
N VAL A 64 7.11 -1.23 -3.29
CA VAL A 64 6.06 -2.14 -3.74
C VAL A 64 5.01 -1.33 -4.48
N GLU A 65 4.60 -1.80 -5.64
CA GLU A 65 3.60 -1.15 -6.49
C GLU A 65 2.31 -1.96 -6.47
N PHE A 66 1.19 -1.29 -6.23
CA PHE A 66 -0.16 -1.83 -6.33
C PHE A 66 -0.85 -1.19 -7.54
N ILE A 67 -1.30 -2.01 -8.48
CA ILE A 67 -1.87 -1.56 -9.75
C ILE A 67 -3.25 -2.18 -9.91
N SER A 68 -4.27 -1.35 -10.06
CA SER A 68 -5.65 -1.74 -10.32
C SER A 68 -6.21 -0.87 -11.44
N VAL A 69 -7.14 -1.41 -12.23
CA VAL A 69 -7.81 -0.65 -13.28
C VAL A 69 -9.07 -0.04 -12.69
N GLY A 70 -9.11 1.27 -12.55
CA GLY A 70 -10.21 2.01 -11.95
C GLY A 70 -9.95 3.51 -12.00
N GLU A 71 -10.80 4.28 -11.33
CA GLU A 71 -10.60 5.71 -11.16
C GLU A 71 -10.49 6.06 -9.68
N PHE A 72 -9.80 7.15 -9.38
CA PHE A 72 -9.72 7.66 -8.02
C PHE A 72 -11.10 8.16 -7.61
N TYR A 73 -11.62 7.64 -6.49
CA TYR A 73 -12.85 8.15 -5.91
C TYR A 73 -12.52 9.41 -5.11
N GLU A 74 -12.60 10.57 -5.77
CA GLU A 74 -12.58 11.84 -5.06
C GLU A 74 -13.97 12.00 -4.41
N LEU A 75 -14.03 11.99 -3.07
CA LEU A 75 -15.25 12.38 -2.37
C LEU A 75 -15.52 13.82 -2.80
N HIS A 76 -16.51 14.04 -3.67
CA HIS A 76 -17.12 15.35 -3.78
C HIS A 76 -17.67 15.68 -2.40
N ALA A 77 -16.96 16.54 -1.66
CA ALA A 77 -17.49 17.15 -0.46
C ALA A 77 -18.78 17.84 -0.89
N ASP A 78 -19.92 17.31 -0.43
CA ASP A 78 -21.20 17.98 -0.57
C ASP A 78 -21.04 19.40 -0.01
N PRO A 79 -21.17 20.46 -0.84
CA PRO A 79 -20.98 21.83 -0.36
C PRO A 79 -22.05 22.26 0.65
N GLY A 80 -23.00 21.37 1.00
CA GLY A 80 -24.12 21.68 1.86
C GLY A 80 -25.14 22.55 1.12
N PRO A 81 -26.39 22.61 1.62
CA PRO A 81 -27.39 23.47 1.02
C PRO A 81 -26.95 24.93 1.20
N ARG A 82 -26.87 25.67 0.08
CA ARG A 82 -26.66 27.13 0.07
C ARG A 82 -27.82 27.86 0.72
#